data_AF-A0A7C9VBH8-F1
#
_entry.id   AF-A0A7C9VBH8-F1
#
_cell.length_a   1.000
_cell.length_b   1.000
_cell.length_c   1.000
_cell.angle_alpha   90.00
_cell.angle_beta   90.00
_cell.angle_gamma   90.00
#
_symmetry.space_group_name_H-M   'P 1'
#
loop_
_entity.id
_entity.type
_entity.pdbx_description
1 polymer ?
#
loop_
_entity_poly.entity_id
_entity_poly.type
_entity_poly.pdbx_seq_one_letter_code
_entity_poly.pdbx_strand_id
1 'polypeptide(L)'
;MNSKRSSFTPSASVIDREYTHQVALPDDICTQDNFTIILEFFLARGWRYFTRNVQAIWPNGKYQSMRLYCFADRASAEAFQAHFGGEFFDPAHDRDDGRIRGAWRRDGVWTRLLESGPLKVPKILRD
;
A
#
# COMPACT_ATOMS: atom_id res chain seq x y z
N MET A 1 2.02 -27.23 -23.20
CA MET A 1 2.87 -26.02 -23.24
C MET A 1 3.02 -25.51 -21.81
N ASN A 2 4.18 -25.78 -21.20
CA ASN A 2 4.41 -25.53 -19.77
C ASN A 2 5.02 -24.13 -19.62
N SER A 3 4.19 -23.09 -19.53
CA SER A 3 4.68 -21.73 -19.27
C SER A 3 5.05 -21.64 -17.79
N LYS A 4 6.34 -21.80 -17.49
CA LYS A 4 6.92 -21.46 -16.19
C LYS A 4 6.60 -19.99 -15.92
N ARG A 5 5.54 -19.70 -15.15
CA ARG A 5 5.34 -18.37 -14.56
C ARG A 5 6.48 -18.15 -13.58
N SER A 6 7.58 -17.58 -14.06
CA SER A 6 8.60 -17.00 -13.21
C SER A 6 7.91 -15.94 -12.36
N SER A 7 7.68 -16.22 -11.07
CA SER A 7 7.24 -15.21 -10.11
C SER A 7 8.45 -14.31 -9.83
N PHE A 8 8.78 -13.44 -10.79
CA PHE A 8 9.75 -12.40 -10.56
C PHE A 8 9.12 -11.40 -9.60
N THR A 9 9.44 -11.56 -8.31
CA THR A 9 9.26 -10.54 -7.29
C THR A 9 10.51 -9.65 -7.36
N PRO A 10 10.40 -8.42 -7.89
CA PRO A 10 11.54 -7.52 -7.97
C PRO A 10 12.04 -7.19 -6.56
N SER A 11 13.32 -6.81 -6.47
CA SER A 11 13.86 -6.34 -5.19
C SER A 11 13.18 -5.04 -4.77
N ALA A 12 13.25 -4.74 -3.47
CA ALA A 12 12.75 -3.50 -2.90
C ALA A 12 13.21 -2.24 -3.68
N SER A 13 14.51 -2.16 -3.97
CA SER A 13 15.08 -1.04 -4.74
C SER A 13 14.54 -0.96 -6.17
N VAL A 14 14.29 -2.10 -6.82
CA VAL A 14 13.69 -2.12 -8.16
C VAL A 14 12.25 -1.59 -8.09
N ILE A 15 11.47 -2.01 -7.09
CA ILE A 15 10.11 -1.49 -6.89
C ILE A 15 10.14 0.02 -6.65
N ASP A 16 10.99 0.52 -5.75
CA ASP A 16 11.03 1.95 -5.45
C ASP A 16 11.47 2.81 -6.63
N ARG A 17 12.24 2.26 -7.57
CA ARG A 17 12.71 2.95 -8.78
C ARG A 17 11.74 2.87 -9.96
N GLU A 18 11.12 1.71 -10.17
CA GLU A 18 10.29 1.43 -11.36
C GLU A 18 8.79 1.56 -11.08
N TYR A 19 8.40 1.58 -9.79
CA TYR A 19 7.02 1.69 -9.32
C TYR A 19 6.93 2.80 -8.27
N THR A 20 7.27 4.02 -8.71
CA THR A 20 7.39 5.22 -7.85
C THR A 20 6.05 5.76 -7.37
N HIS A 21 4.95 5.45 -8.07
CA HIS A 21 3.63 5.89 -7.70
C HIS A 21 3.04 4.92 -6.68
N GLN A 22 3.15 5.24 -5.39
CA GLN A 22 2.71 4.34 -4.31
C GLN A 22 1.49 4.91 -3.58
N VAL A 23 0.54 4.05 -3.24
CA VAL A 23 -0.63 4.38 -2.42
C VAL A 23 -0.64 3.50 -1.19
N ALA A 24 -0.68 4.14 -0.02
CA ALA A 24 -0.67 3.52 1.29
C ALA A 24 -2.10 3.30 1.81
N LEU A 25 -2.38 2.07 2.24
CA LEU A 25 -3.56 1.72 3.04
C LEU A 25 -3.10 1.11 4.37
N PRO A 26 -3.85 1.27 5.47
CA PRO A 26 -3.61 0.51 6.70
C PRO A 26 -3.54 -0.99 6.41
N ASP A 27 -2.50 -1.68 6.88
CA ASP A 27 -2.32 -3.10 6.52
C ASP A 27 -3.45 -3.98 7.07
N ASP A 28 -4.02 -3.63 8.22
CA ASP A 28 -5.15 -4.32 8.85
C ASP A 28 -6.43 -4.25 7.99
N ILE A 29 -6.65 -3.16 7.25
CA ILE A 29 -7.76 -3.05 6.28
C ILE A 29 -7.54 -3.92 5.04
N CYS A 30 -6.31 -4.32 4.72
CA CYS A 30 -5.98 -5.02 3.47
C CYS A 30 -6.05 -6.56 3.60
N THR A 31 -6.84 -7.08 4.54
CA THR A 31 -6.88 -8.51 4.91
C THR A 31 -8.25 -9.15 4.63
N GLN A 32 -8.33 -10.48 4.67
CA GLN A 32 -9.58 -11.25 4.52
C GLN A 32 -10.36 -10.84 3.25
N ASP A 33 -11.67 -10.63 3.36
CA ASP A 33 -12.54 -10.29 2.22
C ASP A 33 -12.07 -9.02 1.49
N ASN A 34 -11.47 -8.06 2.21
CA ASN A 34 -10.91 -6.87 1.58
C ASN A 34 -9.72 -7.19 0.66
N PHE A 35 -8.92 -8.21 0.99
CA PHE A 35 -7.86 -8.67 0.10
C PHE A 35 -8.44 -9.19 -1.23
N THR A 36 -9.56 -9.92 -1.17
CA THR A 36 -10.26 -10.40 -2.37
C THR A 36 -10.78 -9.24 -3.20
N ILE A 37 -11.44 -8.25 -2.58
CA ILE A 37 -11.93 -7.04 -3.28
C ILE A 37 -10.79 -6.31 -4.00
N ILE A 38 -9.65 -6.14 -3.31
CA ILE A 38 -8.48 -5.47 -3.88
C ILE A 38 -7.88 -6.30 -5.03
N LEU A 39 -7.78 -7.61 -4.87
CA LEU A 39 -7.25 -8.51 -5.91
C LEU A 39 -8.14 -8.48 -7.17
N GLU A 40 -9.46 -8.56 -7.01
CA GLU A 40 -10.42 -8.49 -8.12
C GLU A 40 -10.32 -7.17 -8.88
N PHE A 41 -10.10 -6.05 -8.17
CA PHE A 41 -9.88 -4.75 -8.80
C PHE A 41 -8.69 -4.75 -9.77
N PHE A 42 -7.58 -5.38 -9.39
CA PHE A 42 -6.39 -5.52 -10.24
C PHE A 42 -6.62 -6.50 -11.40
N LEU A 43 -7.22 -7.67 -11.12
CA LEU A 43 -7.50 -8.69 -12.13
C LEU A 43 -8.41 -8.16 -13.24
N ALA A 44 -9.47 -7.43 -12.89
CA ALA A 44 -10.41 -6.85 -13.84
C ALA A 44 -9.75 -5.84 -14.80
N ARG A 45 -8.61 -5.25 -14.42
CA ARG A 45 -7.87 -4.26 -15.21
C ARG A 45 -6.65 -4.84 -15.91
N GLY A 46 -6.28 -6.10 -15.63
CA GLY A 46 -5.04 -6.69 -16.12
C GLY A 46 -3.78 -5.99 -15.61
N TRP A 47 -3.88 -5.28 -14.48
CA TRP A 47 -2.77 -4.49 -13.95
C TRP A 47 -1.78 -5.36 -13.19
N ARG A 48 -0.49 -5.11 -13.42
CA ARG A 48 0.57 -5.61 -12.55
C ARG A 48 0.73 -4.65 -11.38
N TYR A 49 0.71 -5.19 -10.17
CA TYR A 49 0.99 -4.42 -8.97
C TYR A 49 2.05 -5.14 -8.13
N PHE A 50 2.80 -4.35 -7.37
CA PHE A 50 3.65 -4.85 -6.31
C PHE A 50 3.22 -4.27 -4.98
N THR A 51 3.52 -4.99 -3.91
CA THR A 51 3.27 -4.50 -2.55
C THR A 51 4.57 -4.32 -1.79
N ARG A 52 4.58 -3.29 -0.96
CA ARG A 52 5.62 -3.02 0.05
C ARG A 52 4.92 -2.74 1.37
N ASN A 53 5.68 -2.79 2.46
CA ASN A 53 5.20 -2.36 3.78
C ASN A 53 6.08 -1.22 4.28
N VAL A 54 5.47 -0.30 5.01
CA VAL A 54 6.15 0.75 5.77
C VAL A 54 5.47 0.92 7.12
N GLN A 55 6.25 1.24 8.15
CA GLN A 55 5.71 1.59 9.46
C GLN A 55 5.52 3.10 9.52
N ALA A 56 4.28 3.56 9.57
CA ALA A 56 3.96 4.95 9.87
C ALA A 56 4.09 5.20 11.38
N ILE A 57 4.81 6.25 11.78
CA ILE A 57 5.11 6.56 13.19
C ILE A 57 4.75 8.03 13.45
N TRP A 58 3.91 8.27 14.45
CA TRP A 58 3.45 9.60 14.88
C TRP A 58 4.28 10.16 16.05
N PRO A 59 4.22 11.48 16.33
CA PRO A 59 5.03 12.11 17.37
C PRO A 59 4.76 11.57 18.79
N ASN A 60 3.56 11.04 19.04
CA ASN A 60 3.19 10.41 20.31
C ASN A 60 3.70 8.96 20.46
N GLY A 61 4.53 8.47 19.53
CA GLY A 61 5.07 7.11 19.51
C GLY A 61 4.09 6.04 19.06
N LYS A 62 2.84 6.40 18.70
CA LYS A 62 1.93 5.46 18.03
C LYS A 62 2.47 5.13 16.65
N TYR A 63 2.28 3.89 16.25
CA TYR A 63 2.66 3.42 14.92
C TYR A 63 1.55 2.60 14.29
N GLN A 64 1.55 2.56 12.96
CA GLN A 64 0.64 1.76 12.16
C GLN A 64 1.41 1.13 10.99
N SER A 65 1.20 -0.17 10.77
CA SER A 65 1.69 -0.82 9.56
C SER A 65 0.84 -0.40 8.37
N MET A 66 1.49 0.08 7.32
CA MET A 66 0.86 0.50 6.07
C MET A 66 1.31 -0.44 4.95
N ARG A 67 0.35 -0.91 4.16
CA ARG A 67 0.60 -1.61 2.90
C ARG A 67 0.63 -0.61 1.76
N LEU A 68 1.73 -0.59 1.03
CA LEU A 68 1.95 0.24 -0.14
C LEU A 68 1.61 -0.57 -1.39
N TYR A 69 0.67 -0.09 -2.19
CA TYR A 69 0.40 -0.59 -3.53
C TYR A 69 1.20 0.25 -4.52
N CYS A 70 2.14 -0.39 -5.23
CA CYS A 70 3.16 0.28 -6.03
C CYS A 70 2.83 0.14 -7.52
N PHE A 71 2.75 1.26 -8.22
CA PHE A 71 2.34 1.38 -9.62
C PHE A 71 3.45 1.99 -10.46
N ALA A 72 3.58 1.49 -11.69
CA ALA A 72 4.54 2.02 -12.67
C ALA A 72 4.10 3.37 -13.24
N ASP A 73 2.79 3.64 -13.29
CA ASP A 73 2.21 4.85 -13.84
C ASP A 73 1.28 5.56 -12.85
N ARG A 74 1.20 6.89 -12.99
CA ARG A 74 0.42 7.76 -12.11
C ARG A 74 -1.08 7.50 -12.23
N ALA A 75 -1.59 7.23 -13.43
CA ALA A 75 -3.02 7.07 -13.67
C ALA A 75 -3.58 5.84 -12.94
N SER A 76 -2.84 4.74 -12.92
CA SER A 76 -3.20 3.54 -12.15
C SER A 76 -3.24 3.81 -10.65
N ALA A 77 -2.27 4.57 -10.13
CA ALA A 77 -2.24 4.96 -8.72
C ALA A 77 -3.42 5.89 -8.35
N GLU A 78 -3.76 6.85 -9.20
CA GLU A 78 -4.90 7.75 -9.01
C GLU A 78 -6.23 7.00 -9.06
N ALA A 79 -6.40 6.10 -10.01
CA ALA A 79 -7.59 5.28 -10.09
C ALA A 79 -7.74 4.33 -8.88
N PHE A 80 -6.63 3.78 -8.38
CA PHE A 80 -6.64 3.00 -7.14
C PHE A 80 -7.01 3.86 -5.94
N GLN A 81 -6.37 5.04 -5.79
CA GLN A 81 -6.63 5.96 -4.69
C GLN A 81 -8.07 6.49 -4.71
N ALA A 82 -8.61 6.81 -5.88
CA ALA A 82 -9.99 7.25 -6.03
C ALA A 82 -11.00 6.16 -5.66
N HIS A 83 -10.67 4.89 -5.87
CA HIS A 83 -11.56 3.76 -5.57
C HIS A 83 -11.47 3.31 -4.11
N PHE A 84 -10.25 3.15 -3.59
CA PHE A 84 -10.02 2.58 -2.26
C PHE A 84 -9.69 3.63 -1.19
N GLY A 85 -9.51 4.89 -1.55
CA GLY A 85 -8.93 5.89 -0.66
C GLY A 85 -7.44 5.64 -0.46
N GLY A 86 -6.98 5.81 0.79
CA GLY A 86 -5.56 5.76 1.12
C GLY A 86 -4.82 7.05 0.77
N GLU A 87 -3.53 7.04 1.07
CA GLU A 87 -2.66 8.21 0.97
C GLU A 87 -1.54 7.96 -0.04
N PHE A 88 -1.22 8.96 -0.87
CA PHE A 88 -0.02 8.85 -1.71
C PHE A 88 1.22 8.80 -0.83
N PHE A 89 2.15 7.95 -1.22
CA PHE A 89 3.43 7.74 -0.56
C PHE A 89 4.55 8.01 -1.56
N ASP A 90 5.43 8.95 -1.24
CA ASP A 90 6.63 9.24 -2.00
C ASP A 90 7.83 8.49 -1.39
N PRO A 91 8.30 7.41 -2.01
CA PRO A 91 9.38 6.61 -1.45
C PRO A 91 10.70 7.39 -1.27
N ALA A 92 10.92 8.49 -1.98
CA ALA A 92 12.13 9.30 -1.86
C ALA A 92 12.11 10.21 -0.62
N HIS A 93 10.93 10.69 -0.22
CA HIS A 93 10.78 11.66 0.87
C HIS A 93 10.19 11.03 2.12
N ASP A 94 9.13 10.24 1.97
CA ASP A 94 8.35 9.71 3.09
C ASP A 94 9.07 8.59 3.85
N ARG A 95 10.12 7.99 3.29
CA ARG A 95 10.78 6.82 3.88
C ARG A 95 12.07 7.15 4.63
N ASP A 96 12.00 7.95 5.69
CA ASP A 96 13.16 8.51 6.42
C ASP A 96 14.25 8.99 5.41
N ASP A 97 13.89 9.89 4.50
CA ASP A 97 14.75 10.39 3.41
C ASP A 97 15.23 9.29 2.43
N GLY A 98 14.31 8.42 1.99
CA GLY A 98 14.57 7.45 0.93
C GLY A 98 15.26 6.16 1.36
N ARG A 99 15.40 5.91 2.68
CA ARG A 99 15.96 4.66 3.20
C ARG A 99 15.05 3.49 2.84
N ILE A 100 15.58 2.45 2.20
CA ILE A 100 14.80 1.27 1.74
C ILE A 100 13.92 0.63 2.82
N ARG A 101 14.34 0.71 4.10
CA ARG A 101 13.61 0.21 5.29
C ARG A 101 13.28 1.32 6.31
N GLY A 102 13.31 2.59 5.89
CA GLY A 102 12.95 3.72 6.73
C GLY A 102 11.48 3.66 7.15
N ALA A 103 11.18 4.27 8.29
CA ALA A 103 9.80 4.50 8.72
C ALA A 103 9.19 5.66 7.94
N TRP A 104 7.86 5.73 7.94
CA TRP A 104 7.14 6.92 7.51
C TRP A 104 6.88 7.81 8.71
N ARG A 105 7.65 8.88 8.85
CA ARG A 105 7.45 9.86 9.92
C ARG A 105 6.22 10.70 9.59
N ARG A 106 5.23 10.61 10.45
CA ARG A 106 3.94 11.30 10.29
C ARG A 106 3.93 12.53 11.17
N ASP A 107 3.29 13.57 10.65
CA ASP A 107 2.90 14.73 11.43
C ASP A 107 1.48 14.56 12.01
N GLY A 108 1.15 15.36 13.02
CA GLY A 108 -0.19 15.44 13.57
C GLY A 108 -0.58 14.31 14.52
N VAL A 109 -1.89 14.03 14.61
CA VAL A 109 -2.48 13.08 15.56
C VAL A 109 -2.88 11.80 14.85
N TRP A 110 -2.44 10.66 15.39
CA TRP A 110 -2.87 9.36 14.89
C TRP A 110 -4.38 9.17 15.09
N THR A 111 -5.07 8.83 14.00
CA THR A 111 -6.48 8.46 14.02
C THR A 111 -6.65 7.09 13.36
N ARG A 112 -7.36 6.19 14.03
CA ARG A 112 -7.62 4.85 13.49
C ARG A 112 -8.62 4.92 12.34
N LEU A 113 -8.19 4.54 11.14
CA LEU A 113 -9.07 4.42 9.99
C LEU A 113 -9.76 3.05 9.99
N LEU A 114 -11.09 3.03 10.16
CA LEU A 114 -11.88 1.80 10.17
C LEU A 114 -12.47 1.44 8.79
N GLU A 115 -12.57 2.41 7.90
CA GLU A 115 -13.16 2.25 6.56
C GLU A 115 -12.37 3.09 5.55
N SER A 116 -12.21 2.59 4.32
CA SER A 116 -11.53 3.29 3.23
C SER A 116 -12.11 2.84 1.89
N GLY A 117 -12.86 3.74 1.23
CA GLY A 117 -13.63 3.36 0.04
C GLY A 117 -14.57 2.17 0.32
N PRO A 118 -14.54 1.09 -0.48
CA PRO A 118 -15.33 -0.11 -0.23
C PRO A 118 -14.80 -1.00 0.90
N LEU A 119 -13.61 -0.70 1.45
CA LEU A 119 -12.93 -1.54 2.43
C LEU A 119 -13.37 -1.18 3.84
N LYS A 120 -13.53 -2.20 4.69
CA LYS A 120 -13.84 -2.02 6.11
C LYS A 120 -12.95 -2.94 6.93
N VAL A 121 -12.30 -2.42 7.97
CA VAL A 121 -11.49 -3.24 8.88
C VAL A 121 -12.32 -4.43 9.33
N PRO A 122 -11.84 -5.69 9.19
CA PRO A 122 -12.59 -6.86 9.60
C PRO A 122 -13.04 -6.77 11.06
N LYS A 123 -14.24 -7.25 11.38
CA LYS A 123 -14.82 -7.13 12.73
C LYS A 123 -13.88 -7.65 13.82
N ILE A 124 -13.20 -8.77 13.57
CA ILE A 124 -12.22 -9.38 14.49
C ILE A 124 -11.01 -8.50 14.79
N LEU A 125 -10.74 -7.49 13.95
CA LEU A 125 -9.62 -6.55 14.12
C LEU A 125 -10.07 -5.19 14.65
N ARG A 126 -11.36 -4.97 14.94
CA ARG A 126 -11.87 -3.65 15.37
C ARG A 126 -11.68 -3.36 16.85
N ASP A 127 -11.60 -4.41 17.66
CA ASP A 127 -11.50 -4.34 19.12
C ASP A 127 -10.06 -4.10 19.59
#